data_AF-A0A0J6FK85-F1
#
_entry.id   AF-A0A0J6FK85-F1
#
_cell.length_a   1.000
_cell.length_b   1.000
_cell.length_c   1.000
_cell.angle_alpha   90.00
_cell.angle_beta   90.00
_cell.angle_gamma   90.00
#
_symmetry.space_group_name_H-M   'P 1'
#
loop_
_entity.id
_entity.type
_entity.pdbx_description
1 polymer ?
#
loop_
_entity_poly.entity_id
_entity_poly.type
_entity_poly.pdbx_seq_one_letter_code
_entity_poly.pdbx_strand_id
1 'polypeptide(L)'
;MAPGYNKSFNGAWTDDTDHALLILLSVLHHNGKTSPNDLAERLKIWVHQGLRALDRPPLGLGETVGSVILDKEYLTDPAATAYRHWVDSGRKIAPNGSLMRTHPLGIVRLGGSFDQTCRVATAFFTHVDPRRTLACCMSTGFIRGILRREILGESDVDDVIECVYQWVDTWAKCRRADWGNLKSNGRREFEDGELLDRQEFNKHVQAQTFEELQLDDSMKIGYVYKCLGAAILSLRMGMRQAPYDAAATTVTAALPYPTIFENIITELTLAAGDTDTDACAAGALLGCWLGYGALPSHWRHASPKLKYRGRDDSDTHPDGGKGLMSKEEREEMDRNFMKHMEKQEKGVEQEKNRLEKERKLKQRLWGGMLGQFIGQ
;
A
#
# COMPACT_ATOMS: atom_id res chain seq x y z
N MET A 1 24.99 12.67 -22.50
CA MET A 1 25.29 11.69 -21.43
C MET A 1 24.06 11.61 -20.55
N ALA A 2 23.26 10.55 -20.68
CA ALA A 2 22.08 10.35 -19.85
C ALA A 2 22.52 10.15 -18.38
N PRO A 3 21.92 10.84 -17.39
CA PRO A 3 22.22 10.60 -15.99
C PRO A 3 21.92 9.14 -15.65
N GLY A 4 22.86 8.49 -14.98
CA GLY A 4 22.92 7.04 -14.90
C GLY A 4 21.83 6.42 -14.02
N TYR A 5 21.22 5.36 -14.56
CA TYR A 5 20.59 4.27 -13.80
C TYR A 5 21.68 3.46 -13.05
N ASN A 6 22.42 4.13 -12.17
CA ASN A 6 23.54 3.56 -11.41
C ASN A 6 23.33 3.68 -9.90
N LYS A 7 22.07 3.82 -9.45
CA LYS A 7 21.70 3.60 -8.04
C LYS A 7 21.31 2.14 -7.89
N SER A 8 21.95 1.46 -6.95
CA SER A 8 21.49 0.17 -6.42
C SER A 8 19.99 0.25 -6.09
N PHE A 9 19.21 -0.77 -6.46
CA PHE A 9 17.80 -0.91 -6.09
C PHE A 9 17.59 -1.26 -4.60
N ASN A 10 18.66 -1.32 -3.78
CA ASN A 10 18.50 -1.39 -2.33
C ASN A 10 17.69 -0.18 -1.85
N GLY A 11 16.49 -0.45 -1.32
CA GLY A 11 15.54 0.57 -0.88
C GLY A 11 14.69 1.19 -1.99
N ALA A 12 14.67 0.62 -3.20
CA ALA A 12 13.70 1.00 -4.23
C ALA A 12 12.30 0.46 -3.91
N TRP A 13 11.28 1.24 -4.23
CA TRP A 13 9.86 0.90 -4.04
C TRP A 13 9.16 0.62 -5.38
N THR A 14 7.87 0.24 -5.31
CA THR A 14 6.97 -0.12 -6.42
C THR A 14 5.84 0.93 -6.58
N ASP A 15 4.74 0.55 -7.21
CA ASP A 15 3.60 1.41 -7.48
C ASP A 15 2.84 1.83 -6.22
N ASP A 16 2.98 1.10 -5.10
CA ASP A 16 2.45 1.49 -3.79
C ASP A 16 2.83 2.92 -3.42
N THR A 17 4.15 3.16 -3.43
CA THR A 17 4.73 4.44 -3.02
C THR A 17 4.60 5.46 -4.14
N ASP A 18 4.78 5.08 -5.41
CA ASP A 18 4.58 6.02 -6.52
C ASP A 18 3.15 6.55 -6.54
N HIS A 19 2.13 5.69 -6.40
CA HIS A 19 0.74 6.13 -6.37
C HIS A 19 0.40 6.94 -5.11
N ALA A 20 0.98 6.62 -3.94
CA ALA A 20 0.85 7.46 -2.75
C ALA A 20 1.46 8.86 -2.97
N LEU A 21 2.60 8.94 -3.66
CA LEU A 21 3.22 10.19 -4.05
C LEU A 21 2.37 10.96 -5.06
N LEU A 22 1.71 10.32 -6.02
CA LEU A 22 0.79 11.01 -6.94
C LEU A 22 -0.35 11.71 -6.19
N ILE A 23 -0.89 11.09 -5.13
CA ILE A 23 -1.90 11.71 -4.27
C ILE A 23 -1.31 12.93 -3.55
N LEU A 24 -0.12 12.81 -2.96
CA LEU A 24 0.56 13.92 -2.30
C LEU A 24 0.87 15.07 -3.25
N LEU A 25 1.43 14.78 -4.43
CA LEU A 25 1.75 15.77 -5.45
C LEU A 25 0.50 16.48 -5.96
N SER A 26 -0.60 15.75 -6.19
CA SER A 26 -1.91 16.33 -6.53
C SER A 26 -2.39 17.31 -5.45
N VAL A 27 -2.34 16.89 -4.18
CA VAL A 27 -2.77 17.72 -3.05
C VAL A 27 -1.90 18.97 -2.92
N LEU A 28 -0.59 18.83 -3.06
CA LEU A 28 0.37 19.94 -3.03
C LEU A 28 0.15 20.92 -4.18
N HIS A 29 -0.09 20.41 -5.39
CA HIS A 29 -0.41 21.20 -6.58
C HIS A 29 -1.69 22.02 -6.39
N HIS A 30 -2.69 21.43 -5.75
CA HIS A 30 -3.98 22.08 -5.47
C HIS A 30 -4.06 22.78 -4.10
N ASN A 31 -2.93 23.23 -3.55
CA ASN A 31 -2.86 24.01 -2.29
C ASN A 31 -3.54 23.31 -1.09
N GLY A 32 -3.27 22.03 -0.92
CA GLY A 32 -3.84 21.22 0.17
C GLY A 32 -5.25 20.68 -0.13
N LYS A 33 -5.82 20.98 -1.30
CA LYS A 33 -7.11 20.43 -1.71
C LYS A 33 -6.92 19.15 -2.50
N THR A 34 -7.87 18.26 -2.32
CA THR A 34 -7.95 17.00 -3.02
C THR A 34 -8.65 17.12 -4.38
N SER A 35 -8.15 16.45 -5.43
CA SER A 35 -8.76 16.42 -6.76
C SER A 35 -8.74 15.00 -7.35
N PRO A 36 -9.86 14.25 -7.34
CA PRO A 36 -9.94 12.91 -7.94
C PRO A 36 -9.64 12.89 -9.45
N ASN A 37 -10.05 13.93 -10.18
CA ASN A 37 -9.81 14.02 -11.62
C ASN A 37 -8.32 14.22 -11.94
N ASP A 38 -7.64 15.10 -11.20
CA ASP A 38 -6.19 15.30 -11.35
C ASP A 38 -5.42 14.02 -10.97
N LEU A 39 -5.85 13.29 -9.94
CA LEU A 39 -5.28 11.97 -9.65
C LEU A 39 -5.49 10.99 -10.80
N ALA A 40 -6.67 10.95 -11.41
CA ALA A 40 -6.95 10.07 -12.53
C ALA A 40 -6.03 10.38 -13.73
N GLU A 41 -5.83 11.65 -14.06
CA GLU A 41 -4.88 12.09 -15.09
C GLU A 41 -3.44 11.65 -14.75
N ARG A 42 -3.00 11.85 -13.50
CA ARG A 42 -1.68 11.42 -13.01
C ARG A 42 -1.48 9.91 -13.09
N LEU A 43 -2.50 9.12 -12.73
CA LEU A 43 -2.46 7.67 -12.85
C LEU A 43 -2.34 7.24 -14.31
N LYS A 44 -3.08 7.88 -15.22
CA LYS A 44 -2.97 7.63 -16.67
C LYS A 44 -1.58 7.97 -17.20
N ILE A 45 -0.99 9.08 -16.76
CA ILE A 45 0.39 9.46 -17.12
C ILE A 45 1.37 8.43 -16.56
N TRP A 46 1.24 8.06 -15.29
CA TRP A 46 2.12 7.11 -14.63
C TRP A 46 2.13 5.76 -15.35
N VAL A 47 0.96 5.20 -15.71
CA VAL A 47 0.90 3.93 -16.46
C VAL A 47 1.69 3.97 -17.78
N HIS A 48 1.81 5.14 -18.41
CA HIS A 48 2.53 5.29 -19.69
C HIS A 48 3.98 5.78 -19.56
N GLN A 49 4.35 6.43 -18.46
CA GLN A 49 5.60 7.20 -18.37
C GLN A 49 6.28 7.12 -16.99
N GLY A 50 5.67 6.38 -16.05
CA GLY A 50 6.10 6.27 -14.66
C GLY A 50 5.99 7.58 -13.86
N LEU A 51 6.65 7.63 -12.71
CA LEU A 51 6.64 8.80 -11.83
C LEU A 51 7.61 9.86 -12.35
N ARG A 52 7.06 10.81 -13.12
CA ARG A 52 7.82 11.88 -13.81
C ARG A 52 8.64 12.77 -12.88
N ALA A 53 8.16 13.05 -11.67
CA ALA A 53 8.89 13.86 -10.69
C ALA A 53 10.27 13.25 -10.37
N LEU A 54 10.38 11.92 -10.32
CA LEU A 54 11.59 11.20 -9.92
C LEU A 54 12.24 10.39 -11.06
N ASP A 55 11.74 10.52 -12.29
CA ASP A 55 12.17 9.77 -13.48
C ASP A 55 12.19 8.24 -13.25
N ARG A 56 11.18 7.76 -12.52
CA ARG A 56 11.02 6.33 -12.23
C ARG A 56 10.08 5.68 -13.25
N PRO A 57 10.38 4.49 -13.77
CA PRO A 57 9.45 3.75 -14.63
C PRO A 57 8.22 3.25 -13.83
N PRO A 58 7.11 2.90 -14.50
CA PRO A 58 5.91 2.38 -13.84
C PRO A 58 6.09 0.91 -13.44
N LEU A 59 6.61 0.68 -12.25
CA LEU A 59 6.89 -0.66 -11.73
C LEU A 59 5.78 -1.12 -10.80
N GLY A 60 5.32 -2.37 -10.93
CA GLY A 60 4.37 -2.99 -10.00
C GLY A 60 2.89 -2.87 -10.37
N LEU A 61 2.55 -2.29 -11.54
CA LEU A 61 1.14 -2.07 -11.92
C LEU A 61 0.31 -3.36 -11.87
N GLY A 62 -0.62 -3.43 -10.90
CA GLY A 62 -1.57 -4.53 -10.78
C GLY A 62 -2.57 -4.60 -11.94
N GLU A 63 -2.92 -5.82 -12.36
CA GLU A 63 -3.78 -6.09 -13.53
C GLU A 63 -5.13 -5.37 -13.48
N THR A 64 -5.79 -5.37 -12.33
CA THR A 64 -7.09 -4.70 -12.16
C THR A 64 -6.98 -3.19 -12.32
N VAL A 65 -5.92 -2.59 -11.74
CA VAL A 65 -5.67 -1.14 -11.82
C VAL A 65 -5.33 -0.76 -13.26
N GLY A 66 -4.48 -1.55 -13.92
CA GLY A 66 -4.11 -1.35 -15.32
C GLY A 66 -5.31 -1.45 -16.26
N SER A 67 -6.15 -2.47 -16.10
CA SER A 67 -7.34 -2.67 -16.96
C SER A 67 -8.31 -1.50 -16.90
N VAL A 68 -8.53 -0.93 -15.71
CA VAL A 68 -9.38 0.25 -15.52
C VAL A 68 -8.74 1.50 -16.12
N ILE A 69 -7.48 1.78 -15.80
CA ILE A 69 -6.81 3.02 -16.24
C ILE A 69 -6.63 3.03 -17.76
N LEU A 70 -6.37 1.87 -18.37
CA LEU A 70 -6.16 1.74 -19.81
C LEU A 70 -7.46 1.82 -20.63
N ASP A 71 -8.63 1.71 -20.01
CA ASP A 71 -9.91 1.95 -20.66
C ASP A 71 -9.93 3.36 -21.28
N LYS A 72 -10.48 3.46 -22.50
CA LYS A 72 -10.57 4.72 -23.26
C LYS A 72 -11.51 5.74 -22.60
N GLU A 73 -12.52 5.27 -21.85
CA GLU A 73 -13.49 6.11 -21.15
C GLU A 73 -13.02 6.50 -19.74
N TYR A 74 -11.83 6.05 -19.33
CA TYR A 74 -11.33 6.25 -17.98
C TYR A 74 -11.27 7.73 -17.58
N LEU A 75 -10.74 8.61 -18.44
CA LEU A 75 -10.66 10.04 -18.12
C LEU A 75 -12.00 10.77 -18.28
N THR A 76 -12.96 10.18 -19.01
CA THR A 76 -14.32 10.74 -19.14
C THR A 76 -15.09 10.60 -17.83
N ASP A 77 -15.09 9.39 -17.28
CA ASP A 77 -15.69 9.09 -15.96
C ASP A 77 -14.91 7.95 -15.29
N PRO A 78 -13.90 8.30 -14.47
CA PRO A 78 -13.05 7.32 -13.80
C PRO A 78 -13.85 6.37 -12.90
N ALA A 79 -14.85 6.90 -12.19
CA ALA A 79 -15.65 6.16 -11.24
C ALA A 79 -16.62 5.19 -11.95
N ALA A 80 -17.32 5.65 -12.99
CA ALA A 80 -18.20 4.77 -13.77
C ALA A 80 -17.41 3.69 -14.52
N THR A 81 -16.22 4.01 -15.03
CA THR A 81 -15.35 3.04 -15.69
C THR A 81 -14.94 1.92 -14.74
N ALA A 82 -14.41 2.25 -13.56
CA ALA A 82 -14.07 1.25 -12.57
C ALA A 82 -15.28 0.48 -12.02
N TYR A 83 -16.46 1.12 -11.94
CA TYR A 83 -17.71 0.41 -11.61
C TYR A 83 -18.03 -0.67 -12.63
N ARG A 84 -18.00 -0.34 -13.94
CA ARG A 84 -18.25 -1.30 -15.03
C ARG A 84 -17.31 -2.50 -14.94
N HIS A 85 -16.00 -2.26 -14.83
CA HIS A 85 -15.00 -3.33 -14.69
C HIS A 85 -15.28 -4.23 -13.46
N TRP A 86 -15.65 -3.65 -12.32
CA TRP A 86 -16.02 -4.42 -11.14
C TRP A 86 -17.28 -5.26 -11.35
N VAL A 87 -18.32 -4.70 -11.96
CA VAL A 87 -19.55 -5.42 -12.33
C VAL A 87 -19.26 -6.57 -13.29
N ASP A 88 -18.44 -6.33 -14.31
CA ASP A 88 -18.06 -7.30 -15.33
C ASP A 88 -17.21 -8.45 -14.76
N SER A 89 -16.42 -8.19 -13.71
CA SER A 89 -15.73 -9.21 -12.92
C SER A 89 -16.64 -10.09 -12.05
N GLY A 90 -17.97 -9.88 -12.12
CA GLY A 90 -18.93 -10.55 -11.27
C GLY A 90 -18.89 -10.07 -9.81
N ARG A 91 -18.32 -8.88 -9.55
CA ARG A 91 -18.23 -8.23 -8.23
C ARG A 91 -17.42 -8.99 -7.18
N LYS A 92 -16.57 -9.93 -7.61
CA LYS A 92 -15.78 -10.78 -6.71
C LYS A 92 -14.39 -10.21 -6.43
N ILE A 93 -13.83 -9.43 -7.35
CA ILE A 93 -12.43 -8.99 -7.33
C ILE A 93 -12.25 -7.78 -6.37
N ALA A 94 -11.48 -7.98 -5.29
CA ALA A 94 -11.14 -6.94 -4.30
C ALA A 94 -9.63 -6.83 -3.96
N PRO A 95 -8.76 -6.46 -4.92
CA PRO A 95 -7.36 -6.18 -4.67
C PRO A 95 -7.14 -4.97 -3.77
N ASN A 96 -6.03 -5.02 -3.04
CA ASN A 96 -5.50 -4.02 -2.11
C ASN A 96 -4.90 -2.75 -2.79
N GLY A 97 -4.83 -2.67 -4.12
CA GLY A 97 -4.20 -1.55 -4.82
C GLY A 97 -4.77 -0.15 -4.52
N SER A 98 -5.97 -0.04 -3.95
CA SER A 98 -6.45 1.23 -3.37
C SER A 98 -5.86 1.49 -1.99
N LEU A 99 -5.83 0.49 -1.11
CA LEU A 99 -5.34 0.60 0.26
C LEU A 99 -3.87 1.08 0.29
N MET A 100 -3.00 0.47 -0.52
CA MET A 100 -1.55 0.75 -0.54
C MET A 100 -1.19 2.24 -0.66
N ARG A 101 -1.99 2.99 -1.41
CA ARG A 101 -1.75 4.41 -1.72
C ARG A 101 -2.56 5.39 -0.89
N THR A 102 -3.50 4.92 -0.08
CA THR A 102 -4.49 5.77 0.59
C THR A 102 -3.91 6.55 1.77
N HIS A 103 -2.88 6.01 2.43
CA HIS A 103 -2.31 6.50 3.68
C HIS A 103 -2.13 8.04 3.80
N PRO A 104 -1.65 8.76 2.76
CA PRO A 104 -1.49 10.22 2.85
C PRO A 104 -2.78 11.00 3.16
N LEU A 105 -3.94 10.47 2.78
CA LEU A 105 -5.22 11.16 2.95
C LEU A 105 -5.58 11.35 4.44
N GLY A 106 -5.12 10.48 5.33
CA GLY A 106 -5.29 10.66 6.78
C GLY A 106 -4.58 11.93 7.29
N ILE A 107 -3.39 12.22 6.75
CA ILE A 107 -2.62 13.44 7.06
C ILE A 107 -3.28 14.66 6.42
N VAL A 108 -3.68 14.57 5.14
CA VAL A 108 -4.37 15.65 4.42
C VAL A 108 -5.67 16.05 5.11
N ARG A 109 -6.34 15.10 5.78
CA ARG A 109 -7.58 15.32 6.54
C ARG A 109 -7.39 15.46 8.05
N LEU A 110 -6.18 15.79 8.52
CA LEU A 110 -5.88 15.98 9.95
C LEU A 110 -6.79 17.02 10.64
N GLY A 111 -7.13 18.10 9.92
CA GLY A 111 -8.07 19.13 10.40
C GLY A 111 -9.55 18.86 10.11
N GLY A 112 -9.87 17.78 9.41
CA GLY A 112 -11.23 17.44 9.00
C GLY A 112 -11.98 16.60 10.04
N SER A 113 -13.30 16.45 9.85
CA SER A 113 -14.10 15.48 10.59
C SER A 113 -13.81 14.04 10.13
N PHE A 114 -14.22 13.07 10.94
CA PHE A 114 -14.17 11.66 10.58
C PHE A 114 -14.97 11.36 9.28
N ASP A 115 -16.20 11.86 9.18
CA ASP A 115 -17.02 11.71 7.96
C ASP A 115 -16.33 12.29 6.71
N GLN A 116 -15.72 13.47 6.81
CA GLN A 116 -14.97 14.04 5.69
C GLN A 116 -13.75 13.20 5.30
N THR A 117 -13.14 12.51 6.27
CA THR A 117 -12.00 11.61 6.05
C THR A 117 -12.45 10.39 5.26
N CYS A 118 -13.53 9.73 5.70
CA CYS A 118 -14.13 8.61 4.97
C CYS A 118 -14.58 9.01 3.57
N ARG A 119 -15.25 10.17 3.40
CA ARG A 119 -15.67 10.66 2.08
C ARG A 119 -14.51 10.85 1.12
N VAL A 120 -13.42 11.46 1.58
CA VAL A 120 -12.21 11.64 0.75
C VAL A 120 -11.60 10.29 0.38
N ALA A 121 -11.53 9.32 1.29
CA ALA A 121 -11.10 7.97 0.95
C ALA A 121 -11.99 7.35 -0.15
N THR A 122 -13.31 7.53 -0.09
CA THR A 122 -14.21 7.00 -1.15
C THR A 122 -14.10 7.71 -2.50
N ALA A 123 -13.73 9.00 -2.51
CA ALA A 123 -13.67 9.80 -3.73
C ALA A 123 -12.38 9.59 -4.53
N PHE A 124 -11.29 9.20 -3.87
CA PHE A 124 -9.96 9.05 -4.49
C PHE A 124 -9.77 7.76 -5.25
N PHE A 125 -10.57 6.75 -4.93
CA PHE A 125 -10.49 5.45 -5.57
C PHE A 125 -11.73 5.30 -6.40
N THR A 126 -11.48 5.20 -7.69
CA THR A 126 -12.48 4.95 -8.72
C THR A 126 -13.30 3.67 -8.47
N HIS A 127 -12.97 2.86 -7.47
CA HIS A 127 -13.59 1.57 -7.19
C HIS A 127 -14.81 1.62 -6.29
N VAL A 128 -15.77 0.78 -6.67
CA VAL A 128 -17.09 0.67 -6.05
C VAL A 128 -17.19 -0.46 -5.02
N ASP A 129 -16.20 -1.35 -4.96
CA ASP A 129 -16.22 -2.49 -4.04
C ASP A 129 -16.25 -2.03 -2.57
N PRO A 130 -17.33 -2.31 -1.81
CA PRO A 130 -17.46 -1.89 -0.41
C PRO A 130 -16.31 -2.37 0.48
N ARG A 131 -15.70 -3.52 0.19
CA ARG A 131 -14.57 -4.06 0.98
C ARG A 131 -13.33 -3.18 0.88
N ARG A 132 -13.07 -2.63 -0.31
CA ARG A 132 -11.96 -1.70 -0.54
C ARG A 132 -12.22 -0.35 0.09
N THR A 133 -13.46 0.14 -0.05
CA THR A 133 -13.91 1.37 0.61
C THR A 133 -13.70 1.27 2.12
N LEU A 134 -14.10 0.15 2.71
CA LEU A 134 -13.92 -0.14 4.12
C LEU A 134 -12.45 -0.05 4.53
N ALA A 135 -11.56 -0.75 3.82
CA ALA A 135 -10.13 -0.73 4.13
C ALA A 135 -9.50 0.66 4.00
N CYS A 136 -9.86 1.43 2.97
CA CYS A 136 -9.33 2.78 2.74
C CYS A 136 -9.82 3.77 3.81
N CYS A 137 -11.10 3.70 4.19
CA CYS A 137 -11.67 4.49 5.27
C CYS A 137 -11.01 4.15 6.62
N MET A 138 -10.75 2.86 6.90
CA MET A 138 -10.07 2.43 8.13
C MET A 138 -8.63 2.96 8.18
N SER A 139 -7.84 2.73 7.14
CA SER A 139 -6.45 3.19 7.09
C SER A 139 -6.33 4.72 7.29
N THR A 140 -7.16 5.50 6.61
CA THR A 140 -7.17 6.97 6.77
C THR A 140 -7.69 7.42 8.13
N GLY A 141 -8.72 6.75 8.63
CA GLY A 141 -9.29 7.00 9.96
C GLY A 141 -8.27 6.75 11.07
N PHE A 142 -7.54 5.63 11.01
CA PHE A 142 -6.49 5.30 11.96
C PHE A 142 -5.36 6.32 11.94
N ILE A 143 -4.81 6.64 10.76
CA ILE A 143 -3.74 7.64 10.64
C ILE A 143 -4.17 8.98 11.21
N ARG A 144 -5.36 9.45 10.84
CA ARG A 144 -5.90 10.71 11.36
C ARG A 144 -6.09 10.65 12.88
N GLY A 145 -6.69 9.57 13.39
CA GLY A 145 -7.00 9.40 14.81
C GLY A 145 -5.75 9.31 15.68
N ILE A 146 -4.75 8.52 15.27
CA ILE A 146 -3.45 8.41 15.95
C ILE A 146 -2.77 9.78 16.03
N LEU A 147 -2.65 10.48 14.89
CA LEU A 147 -1.98 11.78 14.84
C LEU A 147 -2.70 12.89 15.63
N ARG A 148 -4.01 12.72 15.85
CA ARG A 148 -4.82 13.62 16.68
C ARG A 148 -4.92 13.19 18.14
N ARG A 149 -4.30 12.07 18.52
CA ARG A 149 -4.42 11.46 19.85
C ARG A 149 -5.86 11.12 20.24
N GLU A 150 -6.65 10.75 19.23
CA GLU A 150 -8.00 10.20 19.40
C GLU A 150 -7.97 8.66 19.50
N ILE A 151 -6.84 8.04 19.13
CA ILE A 151 -6.57 6.61 19.25
C ILE A 151 -5.30 6.47 20.11
N LEU A 152 -5.44 5.89 21.30
CA LEU A 152 -4.41 5.73 22.31
C LEU A 152 -4.14 4.27 22.67
N GLY A 153 -4.97 3.35 22.20
CA GLY A 153 -4.76 1.92 22.37
C GLY A 153 -5.70 1.05 21.52
N GLU A 154 -5.66 -0.25 21.79
CA GLU A 154 -6.40 -1.25 21.02
C GLU A 154 -7.93 -1.09 21.08
N SER A 155 -8.48 -0.63 22.21
CA SER A 155 -9.91 -0.38 22.33
C SER A 155 -10.38 0.74 21.40
N ASP A 156 -9.59 1.79 21.23
CA ASP A 156 -9.93 2.88 20.31
C ASP A 156 -9.84 2.41 18.84
N VAL A 157 -8.94 1.46 18.55
CA VAL A 157 -8.88 0.79 17.23
C VAL A 157 -10.17 0.01 16.98
N ASP A 158 -10.66 -0.74 17.98
CA ASP A 158 -11.93 -1.46 17.88
C ASP A 158 -13.12 -0.51 17.66
N ASP A 159 -13.17 0.60 18.39
CA ASP A 159 -14.22 1.62 18.22
C ASP A 159 -14.21 2.21 16.80
N VAL A 160 -13.02 2.49 16.26
CA VAL A 160 -12.89 2.99 14.88
C VAL A 160 -13.26 1.92 13.86
N ILE A 161 -12.91 0.65 14.08
CA ILE A 161 -13.32 -0.47 13.22
C ILE A 161 -14.85 -0.51 13.11
N GLU A 162 -15.56 -0.50 14.25
CA GLU A 162 -17.02 -0.52 14.28
C GLU A 162 -17.62 0.74 13.63
N CYS A 163 -17.09 1.93 13.95
CA CYS A 163 -17.56 3.19 13.36
C CYS A 163 -17.41 3.21 11.84
N VAL A 164 -16.26 2.79 11.31
CA VAL A 164 -16.02 2.75 9.86
C VAL A 164 -16.90 1.68 9.20
N TYR A 165 -17.07 0.51 9.82
CA TYR A 165 -17.95 -0.55 9.31
C TYR A 165 -19.39 -0.03 9.13
N GLN A 166 -19.95 0.58 10.17
CA GLN A 166 -21.30 1.14 10.15
C GLN A 166 -21.43 2.25 9.08
N TRP A 167 -20.42 3.11 8.96
CA TRP A 167 -20.41 4.19 7.98
C TRP A 167 -20.39 3.66 6.54
N VAL A 168 -19.52 2.68 6.24
CA VAL A 168 -19.41 2.11 4.89
C VAL A 168 -20.59 1.23 4.53
N ASP A 169 -21.14 0.47 5.47
CA ASP A 169 -22.37 -0.30 5.26
C ASP A 169 -23.55 0.63 4.88
N THR A 170 -23.69 1.76 5.59
CA THR A 170 -24.68 2.78 5.27
C THR A 170 -24.43 3.41 3.89
N TRP A 171 -23.18 3.81 3.61
CA TRP A 171 -22.77 4.36 2.33
C TRP A 171 -23.08 3.41 1.16
N ALA A 172 -22.77 2.11 1.32
CA ALA A 172 -22.97 1.09 0.30
C ALA A 172 -24.46 0.86 0.03
N LYS A 173 -25.29 0.83 1.08
CA LYS A 173 -26.76 0.73 0.98
C LYS A 173 -27.39 1.92 0.26
N CYS A 174 -26.95 3.15 0.55
CA CYS A 174 -27.42 4.34 -0.16
C CYS A 174 -27.06 4.29 -1.65
N ARG A 175 -25.81 3.89 -1.97
CA ARG A 175 -25.31 3.86 -3.35
C ARG A 175 -25.91 2.74 -4.20
N ARG A 176 -26.35 1.63 -3.57
CA ARG A 176 -27.16 0.59 -4.22
C ARG A 176 -28.45 1.16 -4.82
N ALA A 177 -29.08 2.14 -4.17
CA ALA A 177 -30.28 2.78 -4.68
C ALA A 177 -30.00 3.65 -5.92
N ASP A 178 -28.83 4.30 -5.97
CA ASP A 178 -28.39 5.08 -7.13
C ASP A 178 -28.02 4.17 -8.31
N TRP A 179 -27.34 3.06 -8.05
CA TRP A 179 -26.92 2.12 -9.09
C TRP A 179 -28.04 1.31 -9.71
N GLY A 180 -29.07 0.94 -8.93
CA GLY A 180 -30.26 0.24 -9.45
C GLY A 180 -31.01 0.96 -10.57
N ASN A 181 -30.72 2.26 -10.79
CA ASN A 181 -31.26 3.08 -11.86
C ASN A 181 -30.35 3.15 -13.11
N LEU A 182 -29.10 2.69 -13.04
CA LEU A 182 -28.26 2.54 -14.22
C LEU A 182 -28.69 1.28 -14.95
N LYS A 183 -29.29 1.44 -16.13
CA LYS A 183 -29.70 0.33 -17.00
C LYS A 183 -28.48 -0.54 -17.35
N SER A 184 -28.20 -1.57 -16.56
CA SER A 184 -27.29 -2.64 -16.97
C SER A 184 -28.04 -3.63 -17.85
N ASN A 185 -27.36 -4.15 -18.88
CA ASN A 185 -27.88 -5.04 -19.92
C ASN A 185 -28.56 -6.32 -19.39
N GLY A 186 -29.80 -6.21 -18.91
CA GLY A 186 -30.66 -7.34 -18.55
C GLY A 186 -30.18 -8.21 -17.39
N ARG A 187 -29.12 -7.82 -16.66
CA ARG A 187 -28.69 -8.51 -15.43
C ARG A 187 -29.29 -7.76 -14.24
N ARG A 188 -30.15 -8.44 -13.47
CA ARG A 188 -30.72 -7.88 -12.24
C ARG A 188 -29.58 -7.45 -11.33
N GLU A 189 -29.52 -6.15 -11.03
CA GLU A 189 -28.54 -5.56 -10.15
C GLU A 189 -28.93 -5.88 -8.70
N PHE A 190 -28.03 -6.58 -8.01
CA PHE A 190 -28.16 -6.93 -6.59
C PHE A 190 -29.42 -7.73 -6.22
N GLU A 191 -29.45 -9.03 -6.55
CA GLU A 191 -30.35 -9.96 -5.85
C GLU A 191 -29.73 -10.34 -4.48
N ASP A 192 -30.38 -9.88 -3.40
CA ASP A 192 -30.48 -10.45 -2.05
C ASP A 192 -29.23 -10.88 -1.25
N GLY A 193 -28.03 -10.40 -1.57
CA GLY A 193 -26.82 -10.58 -0.74
C GLY A 193 -26.45 -9.39 0.15
N GLU A 194 -25.78 -9.65 1.29
CA GLU A 194 -25.05 -8.61 2.03
C GLU A 194 -23.89 -8.05 1.18
N LEU A 195 -23.71 -6.73 1.19
CA LEU A 195 -22.62 -6.06 0.45
C LEU A 195 -21.26 -6.19 1.14
N LEU A 196 -21.29 -6.44 2.45
CA LEU A 196 -20.15 -6.67 3.32
C LEU A 196 -20.47 -7.93 4.14
N ASP A 197 -19.65 -8.96 4.01
CA ASP A 197 -19.70 -10.12 4.88
C ASP A 197 -18.96 -9.80 6.18
N ARG A 198 -19.71 -9.66 7.28
CA ARG A 198 -19.14 -9.32 8.59
C ARG A 198 -18.25 -10.43 9.14
N GLN A 199 -18.60 -11.69 8.90
CA GLN A 199 -17.82 -12.82 9.39
C GLN A 199 -16.48 -12.89 8.66
N GLU A 200 -16.48 -12.74 7.35
CA GLU A 200 -15.26 -12.65 6.55
C GLU A 200 -14.39 -11.46 6.99
N PHE A 201 -15.00 -10.28 7.16
CA PHE A 201 -14.30 -9.09 7.62
C PHE A 201 -13.62 -9.32 8.99
N ASN A 202 -14.39 -9.79 9.97
CA ASN A 202 -13.90 -10.02 11.34
C ASN A 202 -12.76 -11.05 11.39
N LYS A 203 -12.79 -12.09 10.53
CA LYS A 203 -11.69 -13.05 10.43
C LYS A 203 -10.33 -12.37 10.23
N HIS A 204 -10.27 -11.28 9.47
CA HIS A 204 -9.01 -10.61 9.15
C HIS A 204 -8.65 -9.52 10.16
N VAL A 205 -9.60 -8.69 10.59
CA VAL A 205 -9.29 -7.57 11.51
C VAL A 205 -9.11 -8.00 12.96
N GLN A 206 -9.53 -9.22 13.31
CA GLN A 206 -9.36 -9.82 14.64
C GLN A 206 -8.23 -10.85 14.69
N ALA A 207 -7.46 -11.02 13.61
CA ALA A 207 -6.33 -11.94 13.57
C ALA A 207 -5.32 -11.60 14.67
N GLN A 208 -4.80 -12.63 15.35
CA GLN A 208 -3.83 -12.50 16.43
C GLN A 208 -2.39 -12.77 15.98
N THR A 209 -2.21 -13.46 14.85
CA THR A 209 -0.90 -13.74 14.25
C THR A 209 -0.95 -13.58 12.73
N PHE A 210 0.20 -13.39 12.07
CA PHE A 210 0.24 -13.28 10.61
C PHE A 210 -0.12 -14.61 9.92
N GLU A 211 0.10 -15.75 10.57
CA GLU A 211 -0.29 -17.06 10.06
C GLU A 211 -1.81 -17.19 9.91
N GLU A 212 -2.60 -16.60 10.82
CA GLU A 212 -4.08 -16.63 10.74
C GLU A 212 -4.62 -15.88 9.51
N LEU A 213 -3.86 -14.89 9.00
CA LEU A 213 -4.20 -14.14 7.81
C LEU A 213 -3.92 -14.91 6.51
N GLN A 214 -3.08 -15.94 6.58
CA GLN A 214 -2.72 -16.81 5.44
C GLN A 214 -2.27 -15.96 4.23
N LEU A 215 -1.35 -15.02 4.43
CA LEU A 215 -0.94 -14.04 3.41
C LEU A 215 -0.40 -14.72 2.14
N ASP A 216 0.20 -15.89 2.29
CA ASP A 216 0.78 -16.73 1.24
C ASP A 216 -0.22 -17.60 0.46
N ASP A 217 -1.52 -17.61 0.81
CA ASP A 217 -2.52 -18.37 0.07
C ASP A 217 -2.67 -17.81 -1.37
N SER A 218 -2.15 -18.60 -2.31
CA SER A 218 -1.97 -18.27 -3.72
C SER A 218 -3.25 -17.88 -4.46
N MET A 219 -4.42 -18.29 -3.95
CA MET A 219 -5.72 -17.96 -4.56
C MET A 219 -6.23 -16.58 -4.14
N LYS A 220 -5.62 -15.97 -3.11
CA LYS A 220 -6.06 -14.70 -2.51
C LYS A 220 -4.90 -13.74 -2.25
N ILE A 221 -3.78 -13.89 -2.95
CA ILE A 221 -2.71 -12.89 -2.96
C ILE A 221 -3.28 -11.55 -3.44
N GLY A 222 -2.92 -10.48 -2.75
CA GLY A 222 -3.41 -9.13 -3.01
C GLY A 222 -4.83 -8.86 -2.52
N TYR A 223 -5.47 -9.77 -1.79
CA TYR A 223 -6.82 -9.52 -1.25
C TYR A 223 -6.82 -8.42 -0.19
N VAL A 224 -7.69 -7.43 -0.34
CA VAL A 224 -7.69 -6.22 0.49
C VAL A 224 -7.86 -6.47 1.99
N TYR A 225 -8.64 -7.46 2.42
CA TYR A 225 -8.82 -7.74 3.85
C TYR A 225 -7.62 -8.43 4.47
N LYS A 226 -6.86 -9.24 3.72
CA LYS A 226 -5.59 -9.79 4.20
C LYS A 226 -4.59 -8.67 4.50
N CYS A 227 -4.44 -7.74 3.54
CA CYS A 227 -3.58 -6.57 3.70
C CYS A 227 -4.02 -5.64 4.84
N LEU A 228 -5.32 -5.37 4.96
CA LEU A 228 -5.87 -4.59 6.06
C LEU A 228 -5.64 -5.26 7.42
N GLY A 229 -5.86 -6.58 7.50
CA GLY A 229 -5.62 -7.38 8.70
C GLY A 229 -4.14 -7.33 9.11
N ALA A 230 -3.22 -7.46 8.15
CA ALA A 230 -1.78 -7.34 8.40
C ALA A 230 -1.41 -5.96 8.96
N ALA A 231 -1.99 -4.89 8.41
CA ALA A 231 -1.76 -3.53 8.89
C ALA A 231 -2.30 -3.30 10.31
N ILE A 232 -3.52 -3.77 10.60
CA ILE A 232 -4.14 -3.65 11.92
C ILE A 232 -3.37 -4.48 12.96
N LEU A 233 -3.01 -5.73 12.64
CA LEU A 233 -2.24 -6.57 13.54
C LEU A 233 -0.88 -5.95 13.84
N SER A 234 -0.18 -5.42 12.82
CA SER A 234 1.09 -4.70 13.01
C SER A 234 0.95 -3.49 13.93
N LEU A 235 -0.13 -2.72 13.78
CA LEU A 235 -0.44 -1.59 14.66
C LEU A 235 -0.66 -2.07 16.11
N ARG A 236 -1.45 -3.12 16.33
CA ARG A 236 -1.69 -3.71 17.66
C ARG A 236 -0.39 -4.21 18.30
N MET A 237 0.45 -4.90 17.54
CA MET A 237 1.79 -5.33 18.01
C MET A 237 2.63 -4.12 18.44
N GLY A 238 2.59 -3.02 17.67
CA GLY A 238 3.24 -1.76 18.02
C GLY A 238 2.69 -1.13 19.30
N MET A 239 1.36 -1.11 19.48
CA MET A 239 0.70 -0.60 20.70
C MET A 239 1.05 -1.42 21.94
N ARG A 240 1.13 -2.76 21.82
CA ARG A 240 1.50 -3.65 22.93
C ARG A 240 2.96 -3.46 23.36
N GLN A 241 3.87 -3.27 22.40
CA GLN A 241 5.30 -3.10 22.66
C GLN A 241 5.68 -1.66 23.04
N ALA A 242 4.90 -0.67 22.60
CA ALA A 242 5.08 0.75 22.89
C ALA A 242 3.72 1.40 23.21
N PRO A 243 3.15 1.15 24.40
CA PRO A 243 1.86 1.72 24.79
C PRO A 243 1.98 3.22 25.03
N TYR A 244 0.90 3.97 24.74
CA TYR A 244 0.88 5.43 24.86
C TYR A 244 1.12 5.91 26.29
N ASP A 245 0.47 5.26 27.27
CA ASP A 245 0.58 5.56 28.69
C ASP A 245 1.59 4.64 29.41
N ALA A 246 2.73 4.36 28.79
CA ALA A 246 3.82 3.63 29.45
C ALA A 246 4.33 4.44 30.65
N ALA A 247 3.65 4.32 31.80
CA ALA A 247 4.18 4.78 33.07
C ALA A 247 5.53 4.08 33.27
N ALA A 248 6.53 4.84 33.74
CA ALA A 248 7.91 4.40 33.94
C ALA A 248 8.09 3.27 34.98
N THR A 249 7.04 2.49 35.26
CA THR A 249 6.89 1.56 36.38
C THR A 249 6.93 0.09 35.97
N THR A 250 6.93 -0.26 34.67
CA THR A 250 7.12 -1.64 34.22
C THR A 250 8.60 -1.95 34.01
N VAL A 251 9.12 -2.89 34.81
CA VAL A 251 10.54 -3.29 34.94
C VAL A 251 11.05 -4.12 33.74
N THR A 252 10.24 -4.33 32.69
CA THR A 252 10.71 -4.94 31.45
C THR A 252 11.41 -3.88 30.60
N ALA A 253 12.67 -4.12 30.23
CA ALA A 253 13.40 -3.24 29.32
C ALA A 253 12.63 -3.14 27.99
N ALA A 254 11.95 -2.01 27.78
CA ALA A 254 11.23 -1.76 26.53
C ALA A 254 12.24 -1.75 25.37
N LEU A 255 11.91 -2.44 24.28
CA LEU A 255 12.72 -2.39 23.08
C LEU A 255 12.74 -0.96 22.51
N PRO A 256 13.86 -0.50 21.93
CA PRO A 256 13.88 0.77 21.22
C PRO A 256 12.84 0.77 20.10
N TYR A 257 12.15 1.89 19.86
CA TYR A 257 11.14 1.99 18.80
C TYR A 257 11.65 1.55 17.41
N PRO A 258 12.91 1.84 17.00
CA PRO A 258 13.47 1.28 15.77
C PRO A 258 13.47 -0.24 15.71
N THR A 259 13.81 -0.88 16.83
CA THR A 259 13.81 -2.34 16.93
C THR A 259 12.38 -2.90 16.88
N ILE A 260 11.41 -2.23 17.49
CA ILE A 260 9.99 -2.62 17.41
C ILE A 260 9.50 -2.56 15.96
N PHE A 261 9.75 -1.44 15.27
CA PHE A 261 9.36 -1.27 13.86
C PHE A 261 10.00 -2.32 12.96
N GLU A 262 11.31 -2.51 13.09
CA GLU A 262 12.10 -3.46 12.29
C GLU A 262 11.61 -4.89 12.48
N ASN A 263 11.41 -5.32 13.74
CA ASN A 263 10.98 -6.68 14.03
C ASN A 263 9.60 -6.98 13.45
N ILE A 264 8.62 -6.09 13.67
CA ILE A 264 7.24 -6.31 13.19
C ILE A 264 7.21 -6.35 11.65
N ILE A 265 7.85 -5.40 10.97
CA ILE A 265 7.87 -5.38 9.50
C ILE A 265 8.64 -6.58 8.95
N THR A 266 9.76 -6.97 9.57
CA THR A 266 10.49 -8.18 9.17
C THR A 266 9.62 -9.43 9.33
N GLU A 267 8.95 -9.59 10.46
CA GLU A 267 8.04 -10.72 10.72
C GLU A 267 6.91 -10.78 9.68
N LEU A 268 6.27 -9.65 9.39
CA LEU A 268 5.25 -9.55 8.35
C LEU A 268 5.80 -9.95 6.96
N THR A 269 6.96 -9.43 6.57
CA THR A 269 7.55 -9.78 5.26
C THR A 269 7.91 -11.26 5.14
N LEU A 270 8.23 -11.92 6.25
CA LEU A 270 8.50 -13.36 6.27
C LEU A 270 7.24 -14.22 6.12
N ALA A 271 6.05 -13.66 6.36
CA ALA A 271 4.77 -14.33 6.10
C ALA A 271 4.43 -14.45 4.59
N ALA A 272 5.26 -13.87 3.71
CA ALA A 272 5.14 -13.94 2.25
C ALA A 272 3.78 -13.39 1.73
N GLY A 273 3.40 -13.76 0.50
CA GLY A 273 2.22 -13.21 -0.15
C GLY A 273 2.52 -11.89 -0.87
N ASP A 274 1.69 -10.87 -0.64
CA ASP A 274 1.79 -9.56 -1.27
C ASP A 274 2.62 -8.59 -0.41
N THR A 275 3.85 -9.01 -0.12
CA THR A 275 4.67 -8.48 0.98
C THR A 275 5.00 -6.99 0.87
N ASP A 276 5.13 -6.46 -0.36
CA ASP A 276 5.38 -5.04 -0.59
C ASP A 276 4.17 -4.21 -0.17
N THR A 277 2.97 -4.62 -0.59
CA THR A 277 1.72 -3.95 -0.26
C THR A 277 1.36 -4.10 1.22
N ASP A 278 1.51 -5.30 1.77
CA ASP A 278 1.25 -5.57 3.18
C ASP A 278 2.18 -4.77 4.08
N ALA A 279 3.48 -4.74 3.77
CA ALA A 279 4.46 -3.91 4.48
C ALA A 279 4.24 -2.40 4.27
N CYS A 280 3.77 -1.97 3.11
CA CYS A 280 3.41 -0.58 2.86
C CYS A 280 2.28 -0.13 3.79
N ALA A 281 1.20 -0.91 3.86
CA ALA A 281 0.04 -0.59 4.71
C ALA A 281 0.37 -0.67 6.21
N ALA A 282 1.07 -1.73 6.63
CA ALA A 282 1.53 -1.88 8.00
C ALA A 282 2.50 -0.77 8.41
N GLY A 283 3.48 -0.46 7.56
CA GLY A 283 4.48 0.58 7.79
C GLY A 283 3.87 1.97 7.93
N ALA A 284 2.78 2.26 7.21
CA ALA A 284 2.06 3.51 7.36
C ALA A 284 1.39 3.65 8.73
N LEU A 285 0.68 2.62 9.21
CA LEU A 285 0.03 2.67 10.53
C LEU A 285 1.06 2.64 11.66
N LEU A 286 2.01 1.71 11.60
CA LEU A 286 3.05 1.55 12.61
C LEU A 286 3.97 2.77 12.67
N GLY A 287 4.31 3.35 11.52
CA GLY A 287 5.09 4.58 11.43
C GLY A 287 4.36 5.80 11.98
N CYS A 288 3.03 5.86 11.84
CA CYS A 288 2.23 6.91 12.49
C CYS A 288 2.20 6.74 14.02
N TRP A 289 2.17 5.50 14.52
CA TRP A 289 2.19 5.22 15.96
C TRP A 289 3.55 5.51 16.60
N LEU A 290 4.63 4.94 16.06
CA LEU A 290 5.98 5.04 16.64
C LEU A 290 6.72 6.33 16.25
N GLY A 291 6.29 6.99 15.17
CA GLY A 291 6.87 8.21 14.64
C GLY A 291 8.07 7.99 13.72
N TYR A 292 8.42 9.02 12.94
CA TYR A 292 9.52 8.97 11.95
C TYR A 292 10.88 8.58 12.54
N GLY A 293 11.15 8.94 13.80
CA GLY A 293 12.38 8.57 14.50
C GLY A 293 12.53 7.06 14.75
N ALA A 294 11.44 6.30 14.69
CA ALA A 294 11.41 4.86 14.83
C ALA A 294 11.75 4.11 13.53
N LEU A 295 11.98 4.79 12.41
CA LEU A 295 12.44 4.11 11.21
C LEU A 295 13.92 3.71 11.37
N PRO A 296 14.30 2.43 11.16
CA PRO A 296 15.68 1.98 11.25
C PRO A 296 16.60 2.86 10.41
N SER A 297 17.70 3.33 10.98
CA SER A 297 18.62 4.26 10.28
C SER A 297 19.17 3.67 8.99
N HIS A 298 19.38 2.34 8.97
CA HIS A 298 19.87 1.62 7.81
C HIS A 298 18.80 1.34 6.74
N TRP A 299 17.51 1.60 7.02
CA TRP A 299 16.41 1.56 6.04
C TRP A 299 16.08 2.95 5.46
N ARG A 300 16.56 4.03 6.07
CA ARG A 300 16.27 5.40 5.63
C ARG A 300 17.29 5.89 4.60
N HIS A 301 16.81 6.54 3.54
CA HIS A 301 17.67 7.12 2.50
C HIS A 301 17.69 8.66 2.43
N ALA A 302 17.02 9.41 3.32
CA ALA A 302 17.13 10.88 3.36
C ALA A 302 16.69 11.54 4.67
N SER A 303 17.20 12.76 4.91
CA SER A 303 16.91 13.67 6.03
C SER A 303 15.91 14.77 5.61
N PRO A 304 14.93 15.15 6.44
CA PRO A 304 13.93 16.16 6.06
C PRO A 304 14.52 17.58 6.02
N LYS A 305 14.27 18.32 4.93
CA LYS A 305 14.47 19.77 4.87
C LYS A 305 13.13 20.47 5.09
N LEU A 306 13.06 21.40 6.05
CA LEU A 306 11.87 22.22 6.33
C LEU A 306 11.96 23.56 5.60
N LYS A 307 11.32 23.63 4.42
CA LYS A 307 10.62 24.78 3.81
C LYS A 307 10.27 24.37 2.38
N TYR A 308 8.98 24.12 2.12
CA TYR A 308 8.48 23.62 0.84
C TYR A 308 7.19 24.35 0.45
N ARG A 309 7.09 24.81 -0.79
CA ARG A 309 5.86 25.36 -1.40
C ARG A 309 5.57 24.59 -2.67
N GLY A 310 4.60 23.67 -2.61
CA GLY A 310 4.33 22.74 -3.70
C GLY A 310 3.89 23.39 -5.01
N ARG A 311 3.01 24.40 -4.99
CA ARG A 311 2.49 25.00 -6.24
C ARG A 311 3.55 25.67 -7.12
N ASP A 312 4.64 26.15 -6.50
CA ASP A 312 5.73 26.84 -7.19
C ASP A 312 6.84 25.83 -7.55
N ASP A 313 6.67 24.56 -7.15
CA ASP A 313 7.56 23.45 -7.45
C ASP A 313 7.07 22.70 -8.69
N SER A 314 7.90 22.74 -9.72
CA SER A 314 7.67 22.09 -10.99
C SER A 314 7.43 20.58 -10.85
N ASP A 315 8.02 19.94 -9.83
CA ASP A 315 7.88 18.50 -9.58
C ASP A 315 6.43 18.11 -9.21
N THR A 316 5.60 19.08 -8.78
CA THR A 316 4.18 18.82 -8.49
C THR A 316 3.29 18.77 -9.72
N HIS A 317 3.75 19.19 -10.89
CA HIS A 317 2.97 19.06 -12.12
C HIS A 317 2.77 17.59 -12.51
N PRO A 318 1.69 17.23 -13.22
CA PRO A 318 1.45 15.85 -13.65
C PRO A 318 2.61 15.25 -14.48
N ASP A 319 3.36 16.08 -15.19
CA ASP A 319 4.54 15.72 -15.98
C ASP A 319 5.88 15.94 -15.23
N GLY A 320 5.82 16.24 -13.93
CA GLY A 320 6.98 16.60 -13.12
C GLY A 320 7.70 17.88 -13.58
N GLY A 321 7.03 18.75 -14.35
CA GLY A 321 7.59 19.99 -14.85
C GLY A 321 8.55 19.84 -16.02
N LYS A 322 8.60 18.64 -16.63
CA LYS A 322 9.54 18.26 -17.68
C LYS A 322 8.89 18.11 -19.06
N GLY A 323 7.57 18.25 -19.18
CA GLY A 323 6.82 17.88 -20.39
C GLY A 323 6.58 16.37 -20.50
N LEU A 324 5.50 15.95 -21.16
CA LEU A 324 5.21 14.54 -21.43
C LEU A 324 6.26 13.94 -22.39
N MET A 325 6.62 12.67 -22.16
CA MET A 325 7.61 11.96 -22.99
C MET A 325 7.10 11.74 -24.40
N SER A 326 7.99 11.89 -25.38
CA SER A 326 7.76 11.45 -26.75
C SER A 326 7.63 9.92 -26.83
N LYS A 327 7.26 9.41 -28.02
CA LYS A 327 7.25 7.96 -28.24
C LYS A 327 8.67 7.39 -28.15
N GLU A 328 9.64 8.06 -28.74
CA GLU A 328 11.05 7.65 -28.76
C GLU A 328 11.65 7.61 -27.35
N GLU A 329 11.33 8.61 -26.51
CA GLU A 329 11.77 8.67 -25.11
C GLU A 329 11.18 7.53 -24.27
N ARG A 330 9.90 7.18 -24.48
CA ARG A 330 9.28 6.02 -23.82
C ARG A 330 9.92 4.71 -24.24
N GLU A 331 10.14 4.51 -25.54
CA GLU A 331 10.82 3.31 -26.03
C GLU A 331 12.26 3.22 -25.51
N GLU A 332 12.95 4.35 -25.31
CA GLU A 332 14.27 4.37 -24.68
C GLU A 332 14.22 3.99 -23.21
N MET A 333 13.25 4.52 -22.46
CA MET A 333 12.99 4.13 -21.07
C MET A 333 12.75 2.62 -20.96
N ASP A 334 11.89 2.05 -21.80
CA ASP A 334 11.59 0.61 -21.82
C ASP A 334 12.83 -0.23 -22.14
N ARG A 335 13.62 0.18 -23.15
CA ARG A 335 14.90 -0.49 -23.47
C ARG A 335 15.88 -0.44 -22.30
N ASN A 336 15.99 0.70 -21.62
CA ASN A 336 16.89 0.86 -20.48
C ASN A 336 16.42 0.01 -19.28
N PHE A 337 15.11 -0.06 -19.07
CA PHE A 337 14.51 -0.91 -18.04
C PHE A 337 14.76 -2.40 -18.31
N MET A 338 14.54 -2.88 -19.54
CA MET A 338 14.81 -4.28 -19.90
C MET A 338 16.28 -4.65 -19.70
N LYS A 339 17.22 -3.80 -20.13
CA LYS A 339 18.65 -3.99 -19.86
C LYS A 339 18.97 -4.06 -18.37
N HIS A 340 18.27 -3.27 -17.56
CA HIS A 340 18.44 -3.29 -16.11
C HIS A 340 17.92 -4.61 -15.51
N MET A 341 16.72 -5.05 -15.91
CA MET A 341 16.13 -6.32 -15.46
C MET A 341 17.02 -7.52 -15.80
N GLU A 342 17.56 -7.57 -17.02
CA GLU A 342 18.54 -8.60 -17.40
C GLU A 342 19.79 -8.59 -16.51
N LYS A 343 20.25 -7.41 -16.11
CA LYS A 343 21.40 -7.28 -15.20
C LYS A 343 21.06 -7.77 -13.79
N GLN A 344 19.84 -7.47 -13.30
CA GLN A 344 19.36 -7.95 -12.00
C GLN A 344 19.18 -9.46 -11.99
N GLU A 345 18.55 -10.03 -13.02
CA GLU A 345 18.37 -11.48 -13.15
C GLU A 345 19.72 -12.21 -13.16
N LYS A 346 20.71 -11.69 -13.90
CA LYS A 346 22.09 -12.21 -13.84
C LYS A 346 22.71 -12.09 -12.45
N GLY A 347 22.45 -11.00 -11.73
CA GLY A 347 22.91 -10.80 -10.36
C GLY A 347 22.29 -11.80 -9.37
N VAL A 348 20.97 -12.02 -9.46
CA VAL A 348 20.23 -13.00 -8.66
C VAL A 348 20.74 -14.42 -8.95
N GLU A 349 20.94 -14.77 -10.21
CA GLU A 349 21.46 -16.07 -10.61
C GLU A 349 22.90 -16.27 -10.10
N GLN A 350 23.76 -15.25 -10.17
CA GLN A 350 25.10 -15.28 -9.59
C GLN A 350 25.07 -15.51 -8.08
N GLU A 351 24.17 -14.82 -7.37
CA GLU A 351 24.02 -14.93 -5.92
C GLU A 351 23.47 -16.30 -5.50
N LYS A 352 22.47 -16.81 -6.22
CA LYS A 352 21.95 -18.18 -6.03
C LYS A 352 23.07 -19.21 -6.20
N ASN A 353 23.88 -19.07 -7.24
CA ASN A 353 25.04 -19.92 -7.48
C ASN A 353 26.11 -19.81 -6.37
N ARG A 354 26.32 -18.61 -5.80
CA ARG A 354 27.20 -18.39 -4.64
C ARG A 354 26.68 -19.13 -3.40
N LEU A 355 25.40 -18.94 -3.06
CA LEU A 355 24.75 -19.59 -1.91
C LEU A 355 24.74 -21.11 -2.05
N GLU A 356 24.51 -21.65 -3.26
CA GLU A 356 24.61 -23.09 -3.51
C GLU A 356 26.03 -23.63 -3.28
N LYS A 357 27.06 -22.91 -3.73
CA LYS A 357 28.46 -23.28 -3.48
C LYS A 357 28.79 -23.26 -1.98
N GLU A 358 28.36 -22.23 -1.26
CA GLU A 358 28.53 -22.15 0.20
C GLU A 358 27.80 -23.27 0.93
N ARG A 359 26.56 -23.62 0.51
CA ARG A 359 25.80 -24.73 1.07
C ARG A 359 26.53 -26.06 0.86
N LYS A 360 27.02 -26.32 -0.37
CA LYS A 360 27.83 -27.51 -0.70
C LYS A 360 29.12 -27.56 0.12
N LEU A 361 29.78 -26.43 0.33
CA LEU A 361 30.99 -26.33 1.16
C LEU A 361 30.69 -26.68 2.63
N LYS A 362 29.65 -26.08 3.21
CA LYS A 362 29.21 -26.37 4.59
C LYS A 362 28.84 -27.85 4.78
N GLN A 363 28.12 -28.44 3.81
CA GLN A 363 27.79 -29.86 3.82
C GLN A 363 29.03 -30.76 3.76
N ARG A 364 30.03 -30.42 2.92
CA ARG A 364 31.31 -31.16 2.87
C ARG A 364 32.11 -31.04 4.16
N LEU A 365 32.16 -29.85 4.76
CA LEU A 365 32.85 -29.62 6.03
C LEU A 365 32.19 -30.40 7.18
N TRP A 366 30.85 -30.41 7.25
CA TRP A 366 30.11 -31.18 8.26
C TRP A 366 30.21 -32.69 8.03
N GLY A 367 30.14 -33.15 6.77
CA GLY A 367 30.33 -34.56 6.43
C GLY A 367 31.75 -35.07 6.72
N GLY A 368 32.77 -34.23 6.51
CA GLY A 368 34.16 -34.54 6.86
C GLY A 368 34.40 -34.60 8.38
N MET A 369 33.73 -33.74 9.15
CA MET A 369 33.80 -33.72 10.61
C MET A 369 33.13 -34.96 11.23
N LEU A 370 31.95 -35.35 10.74
CA LEU A 370 31.27 -36.60 11.14
C LEU A 370 32.07 -37.85 10.76
N GLY A 371 32.74 -37.86 9.60
CA GLY A 371 33.60 -38.97 9.17
C GLY A 371 34.83 -39.16 10.06
N GLN A 372 35.37 -38.11 10.68
CA GLN A 372 36.48 -38.21 11.64
C GLN A 372 36.03 -38.68 13.04
N PHE A 373 34.78 -38.43 13.44
CA PHE A 373 34.24 -38.88 14.73
C PHE A 373 33.80 -40.35 14.74
N ILE A 374 33.53 -40.96 13.59
CA ILE A 374 33.11 -42.37 13.46
C ILE A 374 34.32 -43.29 13.15
N GLY A 375 35.50 -42.70 12.93
CA GLY A 375 36.72 -43.41 12.53
C GLY A 375 37.80 -43.58 13.62
N GLN A 376 37.47 -43.47 14.91
CA GLN A 376 38.36 -43.79 16.03
C GLN A 376 37.84 -44.93 16.88
#